data_AF-A0A7D4Q0K5-F1
#
_entry.id   AF-A0A7D4Q0K5-F1
#
_cell.length_a   1.000
_cell.length_b   1.000
_cell.length_c   1.000
_cell.angle_alpha   90.00
_cell.angle_beta   90.00
_cell.angle_gamma   90.00
#
_symmetry.space_group_name_H-M   'P 1'
#
loop_
_entity.id
_entity.type
_entity.pdbx_description
1 polymer ?
#
loop_
_entity_poly.entity_id
_entity_poly.type
_entity_poly.pdbx_seq_one_letter_code
_entity_poly.pdbx_strand_id
1 'polypeptide(L)'
;MAAPAYISSIAPSAQKAVAGTGLHASVMIAQAALESGNGQSLLARKYNNHFGVKAGSGWSGGAVRLDSAEVRNGRSVMEKSPFRVYSSAADSFADQVKLLQGSHYRAAGVTSAATPEAEAQALQKAGYATDPQYAAKLIAIINQYNLKQYDGAHAAQSGSTPAGASQKKSVLAMDKTKIIYIAVAALIGLILYAAYTEI
;
A
#
# COMPACT_ATOMS: atom_id res chain seq x y z
N MET A 1 -5.18 -16.02 6.38
CA MET A 1 -4.34 -16.43 5.25
C MET A 1 -2.88 -16.14 5.58
N ALA A 2 -1.95 -17.04 5.24
CA ALA A 2 -0.53 -16.80 5.39
C ALA A 2 -0.03 -15.81 4.30
N ALA A 3 1.04 -15.06 4.58
CA ALA A 3 1.53 -14.02 3.68
C ALA A 3 1.83 -14.51 2.24
N PRO A 4 2.49 -15.66 2.00
CA PRO A 4 2.74 -16.12 0.63
C PRO A 4 1.46 -16.42 -0.16
N ALA A 5 0.47 -17.02 0.48
CA ALA A 5 -0.82 -17.30 -0.15
C ALA A 5 -1.58 -16.00 -0.49
N TYR A 6 -1.49 -15.00 0.40
CA TYR A 6 -2.07 -13.69 0.16
C TYR A 6 -1.41 -13.00 -1.03
N ILE A 7 -0.08 -12.91 -1.03
CA ILE A 7 0.71 -12.35 -2.12
C ILE A 7 0.35 -13.00 -3.46
N SER A 8 0.34 -14.34 -3.52
CA SER A 8 -0.03 -15.07 -4.74
C SER A 8 -1.44 -14.73 -5.22
N SER A 9 -2.39 -14.48 -4.30
CA SER A 9 -3.78 -14.16 -4.66
C SER A 9 -3.95 -12.75 -5.24
N ILE A 10 -3.11 -11.78 -4.83
CA ILE A 10 -3.21 -10.38 -5.26
C ILE A 10 -2.24 -10.01 -6.38
N ALA A 11 -1.18 -10.79 -6.60
CA ALA A 11 -0.15 -10.48 -7.59
C ALA A 11 -0.70 -10.20 -9.00
N PRO A 12 -1.64 -10.99 -9.55
CA PRO A 12 -2.22 -10.67 -10.86
C PRO A 12 -2.97 -9.32 -10.89
N SER A 13 -3.65 -8.96 -9.80
CA SER A 13 -4.33 -7.67 -9.69
C SER A 13 -3.33 -6.51 -9.61
N ALA A 14 -2.23 -6.70 -8.87
CA ALA A 14 -1.16 -5.72 -8.76
C ALA A 14 -0.49 -5.47 -10.11
N GLN A 15 -0.06 -6.54 -10.79
CA GLN A 15 0.59 -6.45 -12.10
C GLN A 15 -0.31 -5.78 -13.14
N LYS A 16 -1.59 -6.15 -13.18
CA LYS A 16 -2.57 -5.52 -14.08
C LYS A 16 -2.74 -4.03 -13.77
N ALA A 17 -2.84 -3.67 -12.49
CA ALA A 17 -3.07 -2.28 -12.09
C ALA A 17 -1.89 -1.36 -12.44
N VAL A 18 -0.66 -1.82 -12.24
CA VAL A 18 0.54 -0.99 -12.48
C VAL A 18 0.98 -0.92 -13.94
N ALA A 19 0.40 -1.74 -14.83
CA ALA A 19 0.78 -1.81 -16.23
C ALA A 19 0.72 -0.43 -16.92
N GLY A 20 1.86 0.00 -17.49
CA GLY A 20 1.97 1.30 -18.19
C GLY A 20 1.96 2.53 -17.28
N THR A 21 2.01 2.37 -15.96
CA THR A 21 1.92 3.48 -15.00
C THR A 21 3.27 3.99 -14.52
N GLY A 22 4.33 3.20 -14.69
CA GLY A 22 5.67 3.44 -14.12
C GLY A 22 5.81 3.02 -12.65
N LEU A 23 4.76 2.47 -12.03
CA LEU A 23 4.79 1.88 -10.69
C LEU A 23 5.28 0.42 -10.75
N HIS A 24 5.91 -0.05 -9.68
CA HIS A 24 6.36 -1.44 -9.54
C HIS A 24 5.29 -2.31 -8.86
N ALA A 25 5.04 -3.49 -9.42
CA ALA A 25 4.09 -4.44 -8.85
C ALA A 25 4.55 -4.92 -7.47
N SER A 26 5.86 -5.08 -7.27
CA SER A 26 6.46 -5.47 -5.99
C SER A 26 6.16 -4.48 -4.87
N VAL A 27 6.20 -3.16 -5.16
CA VAL A 27 5.83 -2.11 -4.20
C VAL A 27 4.35 -2.18 -3.89
N MET A 28 3.50 -2.25 -4.92
CA MET A 28 2.05 -2.34 -4.75
C MET A 28 1.63 -3.57 -3.90
N ILE A 29 2.26 -4.73 -4.13
CA ILE A 29 2.04 -5.95 -3.34
C ILE A 29 2.53 -5.76 -1.90
N ALA A 30 3.71 -5.16 -1.71
CA ALA A 30 4.24 -4.90 -0.38
C ALA A 30 3.35 -3.93 0.43
N GLN A 31 2.84 -2.88 -0.21
CA GLN A 31 1.85 -1.97 0.39
C GLN A 31 0.60 -2.75 0.79
N ALA A 32 -0.02 -3.48 -0.12
CA ALA A 32 -1.23 -4.25 0.18
C ALA A 32 -1.00 -5.25 1.33
N ALA A 33 0.14 -5.93 1.37
CA ALA A 33 0.50 -6.85 2.45
C ALA A 33 0.65 -6.14 3.80
N LEU A 34 1.33 -5.00 3.83
CA LEU A 34 1.52 -4.19 5.04
C LEU A 34 0.19 -3.63 5.54
N GLU A 35 -0.56 -2.93 4.68
CA GLU A 35 -1.77 -2.19 5.02
C GLU A 35 -2.93 -3.11 5.44
N SER A 36 -3.05 -4.28 4.81
CA SER A 36 -4.13 -5.22 5.12
C SER A 36 -3.76 -6.28 6.16
N GLY A 37 -2.52 -6.27 6.66
CA GLY A 37 -1.99 -7.34 7.49
C GLY A 37 -2.07 -8.70 6.80
N ASN A 38 -1.57 -8.79 5.56
CA ASN A 38 -1.68 -9.97 4.68
C ASN A 38 -3.14 -10.40 4.42
N GLY A 39 -4.00 -9.42 4.12
CA GLY A 39 -5.41 -9.62 3.80
C GLY A 39 -6.26 -10.04 4.99
N GLN A 40 -5.78 -9.89 6.23
CA GLN A 40 -6.54 -10.31 7.43
C GLN A 40 -7.45 -9.20 7.97
N SER A 41 -7.21 -7.94 7.60
CA SER A 41 -8.05 -6.83 8.03
C SER A 41 -9.52 -7.03 7.60
N LEU A 42 -10.45 -6.51 8.41
CA LEU A 42 -11.88 -6.53 8.08
C LEU A 42 -12.14 -5.83 6.75
N LEU A 43 -11.43 -4.71 6.50
CA LEU A 43 -11.50 -3.94 5.26
C LEU A 43 -11.12 -4.78 4.04
N ALA A 44 -10.02 -5.51 4.09
CA ALA A 44 -9.61 -6.39 2.99
C ALA A 44 -10.59 -7.56 2.80
N ARG A 45 -10.95 -8.27 3.89
CA ARG A 45 -11.76 -9.50 3.79
C ARG A 45 -13.21 -9.27 3.39
N LYS A 46 -13.83 -8.19 3.86
CA LYS A 46 -15.27 -7.94 3.69
C LYS A 46 -15.58 -6.89 2.64
N TYR A 47 -14.66 -5.94 2.42
CA TYR A 47 -14.91 -4.76 1.60
C TYR A 47 -13.90 -4.60 0.45
N ASN A 48 -13.03 -5.60 0.25
CA ASN A 48 -11.95 -5.60 -0.74
C ASN A 48 -11.04 -4.37 -0.67
N ASN A 49 -11.00 -3.68 0.47
CA ASN A 49 -10.20 -2.49 0.65
C ASN A 49 -8.84 -2.88 1.26
N HIS A 50 -7.89 -3.22 0.38
CA HIS A 50 -6.57 -3.70 0.79
C HIS A 50 -5.61 -2.61 1.26
N PHE A 51 -5.93 -1.35 0.98
CA PHE A 51 -5.07 -0.22 1.30
C PHE A 51 -5.62 0.64 2.44
N GLY A 52 -6.83 0.40 2.94
CA GLY A 52 -7.41 1.23 4.01
C GLY A 52 -7.92 2.59 3.53
N VAL A 53 -8.28 2.73 2.26
CA VAL A 53 -8.65 4.02 1.65
C VAL A 53 -9.96 4.54 2.27
N LYS A 54 -9.92 5.77 2.79
CA LYS A 54 -11.09 6.46 3.32
C LYS A 54 -12.02 6.96 2.21
N ALA A 55 -13.32 6.95 2.49
CA ALA A 55 -14.33 7.55 1.63
C ALA A 55 -14.47 9.04 1.97
N GLY A 56 -13.74 9.89 1.22
CA GLY A 56 -13.84 11.35 1.32
C GLY A 56 -15.01 11.93 0.51
N SER A 57 -15.17 13.25 0.52
CA SER A 57 -16.28 13.95 -0.15
C SER A 57 -16.39 13.71 -1.65
N GLY A 58 -15.27 13.41 -2.33
CA GLY A 58 -15.25 13.08 -3.76
C GLY A 58 -15.53 11.61 -4.09
N TRP A 59 -15.80 10.75 -3.11
CA TRP A 59 -16.09 9.34 -3.35
C TRP A 59 -17.59 9.11 -3.55
N SER A 60 -17.97 8.53 -4.69
CA SER A 60 -19.36 8.23 -5.06
C SER A 60 -19.72 6.74 -4.98
N GLY A 61 -18.75 5.87 -4.70
CA GLY A 61 -18.98 4.43 -4.56
C GLY A 61 -19.51 4.03 -3.17
N GLY A 62 -19.61 2.72 -2.94
CA GLY A 62 -20.01 2.18 -1.64
C GLY A 62 -19.06 2.61 -0.52
N ALA A 63 -19.59 2.82 0.69
CA ALA A 63 -18.81 3.18 1.87
C ALA A 63 -19.30 2.45 3.13
N VAL A 64 -18.39 2.19 4.05
CA VAL A 64 -18.69 1.62 5.38
C VAL A 64 -18.04 2.45 6.47
N ARG A 65 -18.71 2.61 7.62
CA ARG A 65 -18.12 3.24 8.81
C ARG A 65 -17.59 2.18 9.77
N LEU A 66 -16.31 2.25 10.10
CA LEU A 66 -15.63 1.35 11.04
C LEU A 66 -14.84 2.15 12.07
N ASP A 67 -14.57 1.57 13.23
CA ASP A 67 -13.69 2.20 14.21
C ASP A 67 -12.26 2.22 13.69
N SER A 68 -11.60 3.36 13.85
CA SER A 68 -10.23 3.60 13.44
C SER A 68 -9.51 4.47 14.47
N ALA A 69 -8.22 4.20 14.64
CA ALA A 69 -7.33 5.06 15.41
C ALA A 69 -6.93 6.28 14.56
N GLU A 70 -7.31 7.47 14.99
CA GLU A 70 -6.96 8.74 14.34
C GLU A 70 -5.99 9.53 15.21
N VAL A 71 -5.05 10.24 14.59
CA VAL A 71 -4.15 11.13 15.33
C VAL A 71 -4.74 12.53 15.35
N ARG A 72 -5.13 13.00 16.53
CA ARG A 72 -5.64 14.35 16.80
C ARG A 72 -4.73 15.01 17.82
N ASN A 73 -4.13 16.15 17.48
CA ASN A 73 -3.24 16.91 18.37
C ASN A 73 -2.13 16.04 19.01
N GLY A 74 -1.52 15.15 18.22
CA GLY A 74 -0.47 14.24 18.67
C GLY A 74 -0.93 13.05 19.50
N ARG A 75 -2.24 12.84 19.69
CA ARG A 75 -2.81 11.71 20.43
C ARG A 75 -3.65 10.81 19.53
N SER A 76 -3.58 9.51 19.77
CA SER A 76 -4.44 8.54 19.10
C SER A 76 -5.82 8.51 19.76
N VAL A 77 -6.87 8.65 18.97
CA VAL A 77 -8.28 8.63 19.38
C VAL A 77 -9.03 7.63 18.51
N MET A 78 -9.86 6.79 19.12
CA MET A 78 -10.74 5.88 18.38
C MET A 78 -12.00 6.62 17.93
N GLU A 79 -12.26 6.66 16.63
CA GLU A 79 -13.49 7.23 16.06
C GLU A 79 -13.98 6.41 14.86
N LYS A 80 -15.25 6.59 14.47
CA LYS A 80 -15.81 5.97 13.27
C LYS A 80 -15.34 6.73 12.02
N SER A 81 -14.47 6.15 11.22
CA SER A 81 -14.08 6.69 9.91
C SER A 81 -14.84 6.02 8.76
N PRO A 82 -15.16 6.76 7.68
CA PRO A 82 -15.73 6.20 6.46
C PRO A 82 -14.63 5.60 5.57
N PHE A 83 -14.82 4.36 5.12
CA PHE A 83 -13.91 3.64 4.22
C PHE A 83 -14.61 3.28 2.93
N ARG A 84 -13.86 3.31 1.83
CA ARG A 84 -14.34 2.87 0.51
C ARG A 84 -14.63 1.37 0.54
N VAL A 85 -15.68 0.96 -0.14
CA VAL A 85 -16.04 -0.44 -0.41
C VAL A 85 -15.82 -0.70 -1.89
N TYR A 86 -15.16 -1.81 -2.20
CA TYR A 86 -14.85 -2.21 -3.56
C TYR A 86 -15.50 -3.54 -3.90
N SER A 87 -15.90 -3.71 -5.16
CA SER A 87 -16.48 -4.96 -5.67
C SER A 87 -15.45 -6.08 -5.75
N SER A 88 -14.18 -5.74 -5.97
CA SER A 88 -13.08 -6.69 -6.07
C SER A 88 -11.77 -6.11 -5.51
N ALA A 89 -10.79 -6.98 -5.23
CA ALA A 89 -9.43 -6.54 -4.90
C ALA A 89 -8.87 -5.66 -6.04
N ALA A 90 -9.05 -6.06 -7.30
CA ALA A 90 -8.57 -5.32 -8.47
C ALA A 90 -9.06 -3.86 -8.49
N ASP A 91 -10.30 -3.58 -8.07
CA ASP A 91 -10.83 -2.21 -8.02
C ASP A 91 -10.09 -1.35 -6.99
N SER A 92 -9.72 -1.93 -5.83
CA SER A 92 -8.92 -1.20 -4.83
C SER A 92 -7.50 -0.92 -5.31
N PHE A 93 -6.90 -1.82 -6.10
CA PHE A 93 -5.58 -1.62 -6.70
C PHE A 93 -5.62 -0.54 -7.79
N ALA A 94 -6.65 -0.53 -8.64
CA ALA A 94 -6.84 0.51 -9.63
C ALA A 94 -7.04 1.89 -8.98
N ASP A 95 -7.77 1.95 -7.85
CA ASP A 95 -7.95 3.19 -7.10
C ASP A 95 -6.64 3.66 -6.42
N GLN A 96 -5.83 2.72 -5.91
CA GLN A 96 -4.50 3.02 -5.39
C GLN A 96 -3.58 3.60 -6.47
N VAL A 97 -3.60 3.06 -7.69
CA VAL A 97 -2.84 3.62 -8.82
C VAL A 97 -3.27 5.06 -9.12
N LYS A 98 -4.57 5.37 -9.14
CA LYS A 98 -5.06 6.74 -9.35
C LYS A 98 -4.51 7.71 -8.30
N LEU A 99 -4.46 7.29 -7.03
CA LEU A 99 -3.85 8.07 -5.95
C LEU A 99 -2.36 8.34 -6.26
N LEU A 100 -1.59 7.29 -6.55
CA LEU A 100 -0.14 7.39 -6.75
C LEU A 100 0.25 8.11 -8.06
N GLN A 101 -0.68 8.23 -9.01
CA GLN A 101 -0.56 9.05 -10.20
C GLN A 101 -0.94 10.53 -9.98
N GLY A 102 -1.35 10.91 -8.77
CA GLY A 102 -1.57 12.31 -8.41
C GLY A 102 -0.29 13.16 -8.55
N SER A 103 -0.46 14.46 -8.83
CA SER A 103 0.65 15.39 -9.09
C SER A 103 1.70 15.40 -7.97
N HIS A 104 1.28 15.32 -6.71
CA HIS A 104 2.15 15.26 -5.54
C HIS A 104 3.12 14.07 -5.57
N TYR A 105 2.60 12.87 -5.81
CA TYR A 105 3.41 11.65 -5.88
C TYR A 105 4.27 11.59 -7.14
N ARG A 106 3.75 12.06 -8.28
CA ARG A 106 4.54 12.21 -9.51
C ARG A 106 5.72 13.16 -9.32
N ALA A 107 5.50 14.32 -8.70
CA ALA A 107 6.55 15.30 -8.40
C ALA A 107 7.61 14.75 -7.43
N ALA A 108 7.22 13.85 -6.53
CA ALA A 108 8.14 13.12 -5.66
C ALA A 108 8.93 12.01 -6.36
N GLY A 109 8.60 11.69 -7.62
CA GLY A 109 9.27 10.67 -8.43
C GLY A 109 8.72 9.25 -8.26
N VAL A 110 7.53 9.07 -7.67
CA VAL A 110 6.95 7.74 -7.39
C VAL A 110 6.75 6.94 -8.67
N THR A 111 6.18 7.55 -9.72
CA THR A 111 5.91 6.86 -11.00
C THR A 111 7.10 6.86 -11.96
N SER A 112 8.23 7.48 -11.60
CA SER A 112 9.43 7.56 -12.43
C SER A 112 10.64 6.89 -11.78
N ALA A 113 10.43 6.22 -10.64
CA ALA A 113 11.47 5.49 -9.95
C ALA A 113 11.99 4.36 -10.84
N ALA A 114 13.32 4.18 -10.89
CA ALA A 114 13.93 3.12 -11.69
C ALA A 114 13.92 1.75 -10.98
N THR A 115 13.68 1.74 -9.66
CA THR A 115 13.68 0.53 -8.84
C THR A 115 12.55 0.57 -7.80
N PRO A 116 12.09 -0.60 -7.31
CA PRO A 116 11.14 -0.68 -6.20
C PRO A 116 11.62 0.03 -4.93
N GLU A 117 12.93 -0.03 -4.64
CA GLU A 117 13.52 0.69 -3.51
C GLU A 117 13.39 2.21 -3.68
N ALA A 118 13.69 2.74 -4.87
CA ALA A 118 13.57 4.15 -5.15
C ALA A 118 12.10 4.61 -5.08
N GLU A 119 11.15 3.79 -5.52
CA GLU A 119 9.73 4.07 -5.40
C GLU A 119 9.28 4.10 -3.93
N ALA A 120 9.72 3.14 -3.11
CA ALA A 120 9.43 3.13 -1.67
C ALA A 120 9.97 4.38 -0.97
N GLN A 121 11.19 4.81 -1.32
CA GLN A 121 11.77 6.06 -0.80
C GLN A 121 11.00 7.29 -1.28
N ALA A 122 10.58 7.32 -2.55
CA ALA A 122 9.75 8.40 -3.09
C ALA A 122 8.40 8.50 -2.39
N LEU A 123 7.75 7.36 -2.08
CA LEU A 123 6.52 7.32 -1.28
C LEU A 123 6.71 7.92 0.11
N GLN A 124 7.82 7.58 0.78
CA GLN A 124 8.12 8.15 2.09
C GLN A 124 8.43 9.65 2.01
N LYS A 125 9.22 10.08 1.02
CA LYS A 125 9.49 11.51 0.77
C LYS A 125 8.20 12.28 0.47
N ALA A 126 7.25 11.66 -0.23
CA ALA A 126 5.94 12.23 -0.51
C ALA A 126 5.02 12.23 0.73
N GLY A 127 5.44 11.71 1.88
CA GLY A 127 4.61 11.68 3.08
C GLY A 127 3.41 10.73 2.97
N TYR A 128 3.53 9.64 2.20
CA TYR A 128 2.46 8.63 2.06
C TYR A 128 2.02 8.09 3.43
N ALA A 129 2.97 7.85 4.33
CA ALA A 129 2.75 7.43 5.69
C ALA A 129 3.52 8.32 6.68
N THR A 130 2.97 8.49 7.87
CA THR A 130 3.64 9.20 8.98
C THR A 130 4.73 8.37 9.65
N ASP A 131 4.79 7.08 9.35
CA ASP A 131 5.81 6.17 9.87
C ASP A 131 7.19 6.47 9.24
N PRO A 132 8.19 6.87 10.04
CA PRO A 132 9.53 7.18 9.53
C PRO A 132 10.29 5.95 9.01
N GLN A 133 9.75 4.73 9.17
CA GLN A 133 10.34 3.48 8.67
C GLN A 133 9.51 2.88 7.52
N TYR A 134 8.57 3.62 6.95
CA TYR A 134 7.65 3.09 5.94
C TYR A 134 8.37 2.50 4.72
N ALA A 135 9.30 3.24 4.11
CA ALA A 135 10.06 2.74 2.96
C ALA A 135 10.87 1.49 3.32
N ALA A 136 11.53 1.50 4.49
CA ALA A 136 12.31 0.37 4.98
C ALA A 136 11.44 -0.89 5.18
N LYS A 137 10.21 -0.74 5.67
CA LYS A 137 9.25 -1.85 5.81
C LYS A 137 8.82 -2.42 4.47
N LEU A 138 8.53 -1.56 3.49
CA LEU A 138 8.19 -2.03 2.13
C LEU A 138 9.35 -2.81 1.51
N ILE A 139 10.57 -2.27 1.59
CA ILE A 139 11.78 -2.92 1.08
C ILE A 139 12.02 -4.26 1.78
N ALA A 140 11.82 -4.33 3.11
CA ALA A 140 11.93 -5.57 3.85
C ALA A 140 10.93 -6.63 3.36
N ILE A 141 9.67 -6.26 3.13
CA ILE A 141 8.63 -7.16 2.60
C ILE A 141 8.98 -7.61 1.17
N ILE A 142 9.43 -6.68 0.31
CA ILE A 142 9.88 -6.97 -1.06
C ILE A 142 10.97 -8.03 -1.05
N ASN A 143 11.99 -7.86 -0.21
CA ASN A 143 13.10 -8.79 -0.11
C ASN A 143 12.68 -10.13 0.51
N GLN A 144 11.90 -10.09 1.60
CA GLN A 144 11.46 -11.27 2.34
C GLN A 144 10.68 -12.25 1.45
N TYR A 145 9.85 -11.74 0.54
CA TYR A 145 9.01 -12.55 -0.34
C TYR A 145 9.47 -12.55 -1.80
N ASN A 146 10.69 -12.06 -2.08
CA ASN A 146 11.24 -11.96 -3.43
C ASN A 146 10.27 -11.30 -4.43
N LEU A 147 9.63 -10.20 -4.04
CA LEU A 147 8.51 -9.62 -4.81
C LEU A 147 8.95 -9.01 -6.14
N LYS A 148 10.24 -8.73 -6.33
CA LYS A 148 10.78 -8.21 -7.60
C LYS A 148 10.50 -9.13 -8.79
N GLN A 149 10.27 -10.42 -8.54
CA GLN A 149 9.84 -11.36 -9.59
C GLN A 149 8.50 -10.97 -10.25
N TYR A 150 7.70 -10.11 -9.62
CA TYR A 150 6.45 -9.61 -10.18
C TYR A 150 6.61 -8.35 -11.03
N ASP A 151 7.75 -7.66 -10.96
CA ASP A 151 8.02 -6.42 -11.73
C ASP A 151 8.41 -6.72 -13.17
N GLY A 152 9.10 -7.84 -13.38
CA GLY A 152 9.46 -8.32 -14.70
C GLY A 152 8.38 -9.26 -15.22
N ALA A 153 7.30 -8.74 -15.81
CA ALA A 153 6.66 -9.46 -16.89
C ALA A 153 5.76 -8.61 -17.82
N HIS A 154 5.92 -8.46 -19.15
CA HIS A 154 6.86 -8.95 -20.17
C HIS A 154 7.86 -10.05 -19.78
N ALA A 155 7.36 -11.13 -19.19
CA ALA A 155 8.11 -12.34 -18.90
C ALA A 155 7.27 -13.38 -19.58
N ALA A 156 7.77 -13.77 -20.74
CA ALA A 156 7.16 -14.73 -21.59
C ALA A 156 6.70 -15.92 -20.76
N GLN A 157 5.50 -16.36 -21.11
CA GLN A 157 5.00 -17.70 -20.86
C GLN A 157 6.13 -18.75 -20.95
N SER A 158 6.08 -19.68 -19.99
CA SER A 158 6.75 -21.00 -19.95
C SER A 158 8.07 -21.09 -19.16
N GLY A 159 8.05 -21.93 -18.12
CA GLY A 159 9.16 -22.86 -17.87
C GLY A 159 9.89 -22.78 -16.52
N SER A 160 9.67 -23.82 -15.72
CA SER A 160 10.55 -24.39 -14.68
C SER A 160 10.72 -23.66 -13.34
N THR A 161 10.18 -24.32 -12.31
CA THR A 161 10.54 -24.23 -10.89
C THR A 161 12.04 -24.44 -10.67
N PRO A 162 12.69 -23.68 -9.78
CA PRO A 162 13.80 -24.20 -9.00
C PRO A 162 13.40 -24.35 -7.54
N ALA A 163 13.55 -25.60 -7.08
CA ALA A 163 13.54 -25.97 -5.68
C ALA A 163 14.78 -25.43 -4.96
N GLY A 164 14.61 -25.10 -3.68
CA GLY A 164 15.71 -25.06 -2.71
C GLY A 164 16.34 -23.69 -2.45
N ALA A 165 15.76 -22.94 -1.51
CA ALA A 165 16.51 -21.94 -0.74
C ALA A 165 16.16 -22.08 0.75
N SER A 166 17.17 -22.47 1.53
CA SER A 166 17.11 -22.71 2.97
C SER A 166 16.87 -21.39 3.71
N GLN A 167 15.70 -21.24 4.35
CA GLN A 167 15.31 -20.04 5.09
C GLN A 167 15.99 -20.00 6.47
N LYS A 168 16.86 -19.02 6.70
CA LYS A 168 17.15 -18.54 8.07
C LYS A 168 15.96 -17.71 8.54
N LYS A 169 15.23 -18.24 9.54
CA LYS A 169 14.14 -17.54 10.23
C LYS A 169 14.67 -16.32 10.98
N SER A 170 14.46 -15.14 10.41
CA SER A 170 14.31 -13.90 11.18
C SER A 170 12.81 -13.65 11.29
N VAL A 171 12.20 -14.10 12.39
CA VAL A 171 10.78 -13.85 12.66
C VAL A 171 10.67 -12.41 13.16
N LEU A 172 10.40 -11.47 12.26
CA LEU A 172 9.84 -10.20 12.67
C LEU A 172 8.41 -10.53 13.15
N ALA A 173 8.27 -10.74 14.46
CA ALA A 173 6.97 -10.98 15.08
C ALA A 173 6.13 -9.71 14.89
N MET A 174 5.25 -9.72 13.88
CA MET A 174 4.26 -8.68 13.69
C MET A 174 3.21 -8.87 14.78
N ASP A 175 3.25 -8.00 15.78
CA ASP A 175 2.32 -7.97 16.91
C ASP A 175 0.87 -7.92 16.40
N LYS A 176 0.14 -9.02 16.67
CA LYS A 176 -1.23 -9.28 16.20
C LYS A 176 -2.28 -8.42 16.90
N THR A 177 -1.87 -7.57 17.85
CA THR A 177 -2.76 -6.78 18.70
C THR A 177 -2.86 -5.31 18.29
N LYS A 178 -2.12 -4.89 17.27
CA LYS A 178 -2.20 -3.52 16.75
C LYS A 178 -3.39 -3.37 15.82
N ILE A 179 -4.53 -3.17 16.47
CA ILE A 179 -5.70 -2.43 16.00
C ILE A 179 -5.29 -1.48 14.87
N ILE A 180 -5.74 -1.80 13.65
CA ILE A 180 -5.96 -0.87 12.53
C ILE A 180 -5.01 0.35 12.62
N TYR A 181 -3.70 0.14 12.42
CA TYR A 181 -2.85 1.25 12.00
C TYR A 181 -3.22 1.47 10.54
N ILE A 182 -4.17 2.38 10.32
CA ILE A 182 -4.35 2.98 9.00
C ILE A 182 -3.07 3.77 8.76
N ALA A 183 -2.10 3.17 8.07
CA ALA A 183 -1.11 3.93 7.34
C ALA A 183 -1.75 4.41 6.03
N VAL A 184 -2.88 5.12 6.17
CA VAL A 184 -3.38 6.04 5.14
C VAL A 184 -3.69 7.35 5.82
N ALA A 185 -2.62 8.09 6.10
CA ALA A 185 -2.75 9.52 6.24
C ALA A 185 -2.99 10.12 4.84
N ALA A 186 -4.16 9.86 4.26
CA ALA A 186 -4.74 10.82 3.33
C ALA A 186 -5.18 12.02 4.16
N LEU A 187 -4.22 12.88 4.55
CA LEU A 187 -4.41 14.28 4.99
C LEU A 187 -3.12 15.04 5.37
N ILE A 188 -1.97 14.78 4.74
CA ILE A 188 -0.87 15.78 4.76
C ILE A 188 -0.45 16.10 3.33
N GLY A 189 -1.38 16.73 2.63
CA GLY A 189 -1.14 17.39 1.34
C GLY A 189 -1.93 18.68 1.19
N LEU A 190 -2.41 19.28 2.31
CA LEU A 190 -3.11 20.58 2.27
C LEU A 190 -2.99 21.42 3.55
N ILE A 191 -1.90 21.29 4.32
CA ILE A 191 -1.52 22.29 5.35
C ILE A 191 -0.01 22.50 5.32
N LEU A 192 0.56 22.87 4.16
CA LEU A 192 1.89 23.50 4.08
C LEU A 192 2.04 24.41 2.84
N TYR A 193 0.95 24.81 2.17
CA TYR A 193 0.99 25.81 1.08
C TYR A 193 0.42 27.19 1.49
N ALA A 194 -0.20 27.31 2.67
CA ALA A 194 -0.78 28.57 3.15
C ALA A 194 0.16 29.39 4.08
N ALA A 195 1.46 29.08 4.10
CA ALA A 195 2.43 29.79 4.96
C ALA A 195 3.66 30.34 4.22
N TYR A 196 3.62 30.44 2.88
CA TYR A 196 4.77 30.94 2.10
C TYR A 196 4.43 31.97 1.02
N THR A 197 3.21 32.53 1.02
CA THR A 197 2.83 33.63 0.09
C THR A 197 2.30 34.88 0.79
N GLU A 198 2.57 35.04 2.09
CA GLU A 198 2.46 36.35 2.75
C GLU A 198 3.78 36.70 3.44
N ILE A 199 4.78 37.07 2.62
CA ILE A 199 5.77 38.12 2.91
C ILE A 199 5.95 38.90 1.61
#